data_AF-A0A2S0MNF1-F1
#
_entry.id   AF-A0A2S0MNF1-F1
#
_cell.length_a   1.000
_cell.length_b   1.000
_cell.length_c   1.000
_cell.angle_alpha   90.00
_cell.angle_beta   90.00
_cell.angle_gamma   90.00
#
_symmetry.space_group_name_H-M   'P 1'
#
loop_
_entity.id
_entity.type
_entity.pdbx_description
1 polymer ?
#
loop_
_entity_poly.entity_id
_entity_poly.type
_entity_poly.pdbx_seq_one_letter_code
_entity_poly.pdbx_strand_id
1 'polypeptide(L)' 'MTAVSELSYVSSDGDVLDAIVAAHYGDILDGKVEAVLAANPGLAALGAVLEAGVRITLPDLSTSERVETEALWG' A
#
# COMPACT_ATOMS: atom_id res chain seq x y z
N MET A 1 19.97 -11.12 11.76
CA MET A 1 19.79 -10.08 10.73
C MET A 1 18.59 -10.50 9.90
N THR A 2 17.39 -10.15 10.34
CA THR A 2 16.17 -10.48 9.58
C THR A 2 15.92 -9.31 8.66
N ALA A 3 16.13 -9.51 7.35
CA ALA A 3 15.76 -8.51 6.36
C ALA A 3 14.23 -8.44 6.34
N VAL A 4 13.65 -7.48 7.06
CA VAL A 4 12.26 -7.10 6.87
C VAL A 4 12.20 -6.52 5.46
N SER A 5 11.63 -7.27 4.52
CA SER A 5 11.42 -6.76 3.17
C SER A 5 10.29 -5.75 3.24
N GLU A 6 10.59 -4.47 3.43
CA GLU A 6 9.62 -3.38 3.38
C GLU A 6 9.10 -3.27 1.93
N LEU A 7 7.84 -3.64 1.71
CA LEU A 7 7.19 -3.47 0.41
C LEU A 7 6.80 -1.99 0.27
N SER A 8 7.27 -1.32 -0.78
CA SER A 8 6.92 0.08 -1.06
C SER A 8 6.13 0.18 -2.36
N TYR A 9 4.96 0.80 -2.30
CA TYR A 9 4.13 1.11 -3.45
C TYR A 9 4.21 2.61 -3.77
N VAL A 10 4.18 2.96 -5.05
CA VAL A 10 4.08 4.35 -5.50
C VAL A 10 2.73 4.52 -6.16
N SER A 11 1.88 5.37 -5.61
CA SER A 11 0.57 5.64 -6.19
C SER A 11 0.67 6.35 -7.53
N SER A 12 -0.33 6.11 -8.37
CA SER A 12 -0.63 6.86 -9.58
C SER A 12 -1.76 7.86 -9.32
N ASP A 13 -1.95 8.79 -10.26
CA ASP A 13 -3.00 9.80 -10.15
C ASP A 13 -4.38 9.14 -10.19
N GLY A 14 -5.18 9.36 -9.15
CA GLY A 14 -6.50 8.74 -9.03
C GLY A 14 -6.52 7.41 -8.28
N ASP A 15 -5.38 6.94 -7.77
CA ASP A 15 -5.32 5.71 -6.97
C ASP A 15 -6.07 5.87 -5.65
N VAL A 16 -6.67 4.78 -5.18
CA VAL A 16 -7.40 4.75 -3.91
C VAL A 16 -6.69 3.79 -2.97
N LEU A 17 -6.37 4.26 -1.75
CA LEU A 17 -5.69 3.44 -0.75
C LEU A 17 -6.42 2.11 -0.50
N ASP A 18 -7.74 2.16 -0.36
CA ASP A 18 -8.59 0.98 -0.15
C ASP A 18 -8.44 -0.05 -1.28
N ALA A 19 -8.37 0.42 -2.54
CA ALA A 19 -8.18 -0.43 -3.70
C ALA A 19 -6.76 -1.01 -3.77
N ILE A 20 -5.74 -0.23 -3.40
CA ILE A 20 -4.35 -0.70 -3.30
C ILE A 20 -4.25 -1.79 -2.23
N VAL A 21 -4.80 -1.54 -1.04
CA VAL A 21 -4.80 -2.50 0.06
C VAL A 21 -5.61 -3.75 -0.32
N ALA A 22 -6.74 -3.61 -1.01
CA ALA A 22 -7.53 -4.74 -1.48
C ALA A 22 -6.81 -5.55 -2.55
N ALA A 23 -6.10 -4.89 -3.48
CA ALA A 23 -5.32 -5.56 -4.52
C ALA A 23 -4.09 -6.29 -3.95
N HIS A 24 -3.43 -5.73 -2.93
CA HIS A 24 -2.23 -6.31 -2.32
C HIS A 24 -2.54 -7.37 -1.25
N TYR A 25 -3.58 -7.17 -0.45
CA TYR A 25 -3.89 -8.03 0.68
C TYR A 25 -5.19 -8.83 0.51
N GLY A 26 -5.89 -8.66 -0.61
CA GLY A 26 -7.20 -9.26 -0.90
C GLY A 26 -8.39 -8.41 -0.38
N ASP A 27 -9.59 -8.75 -0.82
CA ASP A 27 -10.85 -8.01 -0.55
C ASP A 27 -11.19 -7.83 0.94
N ILE A 28 -10.59 -8.64 1.82
CA ILE A 28 -10.79 -8.54 3.27
C ILE A 28 -9.86 -7.47 3.83
N LEU A 29 -10.39 -6.27 4.01
CA LEU A 29 -9.66 -5.09 4.48
C LEU A 29 -9.64 -4.92 6.01
N ASP A 30 -10.18 -5.89 6.76
CA ASP A 30 -10.41 -5.83 8.20
C ASP A 30 -9.13 -5.47 8.99
N GLY A 31 -9.01 -4.20 9.41
CA GLY A 31 -7.84 -3.63 10.08
C GLY A 31 -6.58 -3.45 9.21
N LYS A 32 -6.60 -3.83 7.92
CA LYS A 32 -5.41 -3.75 7.03
C LYS A 32 -5.11 -2.33 6.60
N VAL A 33 -6.15 -1.57 6.25
CA VAL A 33 -6.02 -0.14 5.90
C VAL A 33 -5.47 0.63 7.09
N GLU A 34 -5.95 0.33 8.31
CA GLU A 34 -5.49 0.96 9.54
C GLU A 34 -4.02 0.65 9.83
N ALA A 35 -3.58 -0.60 9.60
CA ALA A 35 -2.18 -0.98 9.75
C ALA A 35 -1.28 -0.25 8.73
N VAL A 36 -1.73 -0.10 7.49
CA VAL A 36 -1.02 0.68 6.44
C VAL A 36 -0.98 2.16 6.81
N LEU A 37 -2.08 2.74 7.31
CA LEU A 37 -2.12 4.12 7.78
C LEU A 37 -1.23 4.36 9.00
N ALA A 38 -1.17 3.41 9.92
CA ALA A 38 -0.28 3.46 11.08
C ALA A 38 1.21 3.42 10.65
N ALA A 39 1.52 2.65 9.61
CA ALA A 39 2.85 2.62 9.00
C ALA A 39 3.17 3.88 8.16
N ASN A 40 2.15 4.62 7.69
CA ASN A 40 2.29 5.81 6.87
C ASN A 40 1.59 7.03 7.52
N PRO A 41 2.19 7.62 8.57
CA PRO A 41 1.63 8.80 9.19
C PRO A 41 1.54 9.96 8.18
N GLY A 42 0.35 10.51 8.02
CA GLY A 42 0.05 11.58 7.05
C GLY A 42 -0.62 11.11 5.76
N LEU A 43 -0.60 9.81 5.45
CA LEU A 43 -1.27 9.27 4.26
C LEU A 43 -2.79 9.48 4.32
N ALA A 44 -3.40 9.29 5.50
CA ALA A 44 -4.82 9.54 5.73
C ALA A 44 -5.23 11.01 5.51
N ALA A 45 -4.29 11.95 5.63
CA ALA A 45 -4.56 13.37 5.42
C ALA A 45 -4.62 13.75 3.94
N LEU A 46 -4.04 12.94 3.04
CA LEU A 46 -4.11 13.14 1.59
C LEU A 46 -5.53 12.88 1.04
N GLY A 47 -6.32 12.07 1.76
CA GLY A 47 -7.70 11.75 1.43
C GLY A 47 -7.88 10.37 0.82
N ALA A 48 -9.08 10.09 0.30
CA ALA A 48 -9.43 8.79 -0.28
C ALA A 48 -8.73 8.53 -1.63
N VAL A 49 -8.44 9.60 -2.38
CA VAL A 49 -7.77 9.56 -3.67
C VAL A 49 -6.35 10.11 -3.50
N LEU A 50 -5.37 9.35 -3.95
CA LEU A 50 -3.97 9.69 -3.90
C LEU A 50 -3.53 10.32 -5.22
N GLU A 51 -2.64 11.30 -5.13
CA GLU A 51 -1.97 11.87 -6.29
C GLU A 51 -0.89 10.90 -6.80
N ALA A 52 -0.44 11.08 -8.04
CA ALA A 52 0.71 10.33 -8.55
C ALA A 52 1.98 10.65 -7.74
N GLY A 53 2.75 9.62 -7.40
CA GLY A 53 4.04 9.75 -6.72
C GLY A 53 4.00 9.67 -5.19
N VAL A 54 2.85 9.36 -4.58
CA VAL A 54 2.79 9.12 -3.13
C VAL A 54 3.42 7.78 -2.81
N ARG A 55 4.47 7.79 -1.99
CA ARG A 55 5.11 6.57 -1.50
C ARG A 55 4.34 6.02 -0.31
N ILE A 56 3.84 4.79 -0.45
CA ILE A 56 3.09 4.06 0.56
C ILE A 56 3.91 2.86 0.99
N THR A 57 4.16 2.75 2.29
CA THR A 57 4.80 1.60 2.91
C THR A 57 3.73 0.56 3.21
N LEU A 58 3.81 -0.60 2.57
CA LEU A 58 2.89 -1.71 2.79
C LEU A 58 3.53 -2.67 3.81
N PRO A 59 3.12 -2.65 5.09
CA PRO A 59 3.66 -3.57 6.09
C PRO A 59 3.34 -5.02 5.73
N ASP A 60 4.16 -5.97 6.16
CA ASP A 60 3.85 -7.39 5.95
C ASP A 60 2.67 -7.81 6.85
N LEU A 61 1.47 -7.78 6.27
CA LEU A 61 0.23 -8.20 6.92
C LEU A 61 -0.08 -9.67 6.64
N SER A 62 0.92 -10.57 6.60
CA SER A 62 0.73 -12.04 6.68
C SER A 62 -0.48 -12.59 5.91
N THR A 63 -0.73 -12.06 4.72
CA THR A 63 -1.71 -12.59 3.78
C THR A 63 -0.98 -12.70 2.45
N SER A 64 -0.82 -13.96 2.07
CA SER A 64 -0.02 -14.44 0.96
C SER A 64 -0.55 -13.89 -0.35
N GLU A 65 0.21 -13.00 -0.99
CA GLU A 65 0.87 -13.23 -2.29
C GLU A 65 1.37 -11.88 -2.80
N ARG A 66 2.69 -11.82 -2.97
CA ARG A 66 3.38 -10.65 -3.51
C ARG A 66 2.98 -10.52 -4.98
N VAL A 67 2.00 -9.68 -5.29
CA VAL A 67 1.96 -9.04 -6.61
C VAL A 67 3.07 -8.01 -6.57
N GLU A 68 4.25 -8.45 -7.01
CA GLU A 68 5.39 -7.59 -7.31
C GLU A 68 4.92 -6.66 -8.44
N THR A 69 4.34 -5.51 -8.07
CA THR A 69 4.02 -4.46 -9.02
C THR A 69 5.32 -3.80 -9.45
N GLU A 70 6.12 -4.54 -10.23
CA GLU A 70 7.05 -3.99 -11.19
C GLU A 70 6.23 -3.27 -12.26
N ALA A 71 5.72 -2.08 -11.94
CA ALA A 71 5.44 -1.11 -12.97
C ALA A 71 6.81 -0.61 -13.47
N LEU A 72 7.36 -1.31 -14.46
CA LEU A 72 8.40 -0.79 -15.35
C LEU A 72 7.80 0.41 -16.10
N TRP A 73 8.07 1.61 -15.59
CA TRP A 73 7.81 2.86 -16.30
C TRP A 73 8.84 2.99 -17.42
N GLY A 74 8.38 2.89 -18.66
CA GLY A 74 9.10 3.34 -19.85
C GLY A 74 8.85 4.81 -20.12
#